data_AF-A0A1H9KX17-F1
#
_entry.id   AF-A0A1H9KX17-F1
#
_cell.length_a   1.000
_cell.length_b   1.000
_cell.length_c   1.000
_cell.angle_alpha   90.00
_cell.angle_beta   90.00
_cell.angle_gamma   90.00
#
_symmetry.space_group_name_H-M   'P 1'
#
loop_
_entity.id
_entity.type
_entity.pdbx_description
1 polymer ?
#
loop_
_entity_poly.entity_id
_entity_poly.type
_entity_poly.pdbx_seq_one_letter_code
_entity_poly.pdbx_strand_id
1 'polypeptide(L)'
;MPIAAAREPGRVAFTVLVSAPVVTPLEQASWVVDRRLSALPGAVRGGAAAALGLGGPVAPWLSTDVAPALAAGGQPSYALWGADDATVPVAVAAGRYRAAVGTRGRVEVVAGAGHRIGVGSGWAERVSDWVRQGYPGDLQVRGGQPARLVGLPALPRPGWPADPRVGLGLAALVALAVGARPGRRRLGRSVRSARSG
;
A
#
# COMPACT_ATOMS: atom_id res chain seq x y z
N MET A 1 14.47 3.69 -3.75
CA MET A 1 14.83 5.12 -3.70
C MET A 1 15.40 5.56 -2.34
N PRO A 2 14.71 5.38 -1.19
CA PRO A 2 15.25 5.82 0.11
C PRO A 2 16.63 5.22 0.45
N ILE A 3 16.83 3.94 0.16
CA ILE A 3 18.11 3.25 0.37
C ILE A 3 19.24 3.87 -0.46
N ALA A 4 18.97 4.25 -1.72
CA ALA A 4 19.97 4.86 -2.58
C ALA A 4 20.34 6.27 -2.10
N ALA A 5 19.33 7.08 -1.74
CA ALA A 5 19.55 8.42 -1.21
C ALA A 5 20.33 8.40 0.12
N ALA A 6 20.06 7.43 0.99
CA ALA A 6 20.81 7.25 2.23
C ALA A 6 22.27 6.83 2.01
N ARG A 7 22.56 6.08 0.94
CA ARG A 7 23.93 5.63 0.61
C ARG A 7 24.77 6.73 -0.06
N GLU A 8 24.13 7.67 -0.75
CA GLU A 8 24.79 8.71 -1.54
C GLU A 8 24.25 10.11 -1.18
N PRO A 9 24.38 10.57 0.08
CA PRO A 9 23.72 11.78 0.57
C PRO A 9 24.16 13.06 -0.14
N GLY A 10 25.35 13.08 -0.76
CA GLY A 10 25.85 14.21 -1.55
C GLY A 10 25.42 14.24 -3.02
N ARG A 11 24.77 13.16 -3.52
CA ARG A 11 24.35 13.05 -4.93
C ARG A 11 22.84 13.21 -5.14
N VAL A 12 22.06 13.14 -4.07
CA VAL A 12 20.59 13.22 -4.12
C VAL A 12 20.14 14.50 -3.44
N ALA A 13 19.69 15.48 -4.23
CA ALA A 13 19.22 16.76 -3.71
C ALA A 13 17.92 16.65 -2.92
N PHE A 14 17.02 15.75 -3.31
CA PHE A 14 15.73 15.51 -2.66
C PHE A 14 15.15 14.15 -3.04
N THR A 15 14.16 13.67 -2.28
CA THR A 15 13.41 12.45 -2.61
C THR A 15 11.91 12.71 -2.74
N VAL A 16 11.28 12.19 -3.79
CA VAL A 16 9.82 12.21 -3.95
C VAL A 16 9.30 10.78 -3.95
N LEU A 17 8.32 10.51 -3.08
CA LEU A 17 7.66 9.22 -2.93
C LEU A 17 6.21 9.35 -3.42
N VAL A 18 5.92 8.86 -4.62
CA VAL A 18 4.56 8.88 -5.19
C VAL A 18 3.96 7.50 -5.06
N SER A 19 2.87 7.37 -4.29
CA SER A 19 2.21 6.10 -3.98
C SER A 19 3.15 5.01 -3.46
N ALA A 20 4.27 5.42 -2.86
CA ALA A 20 5.28 4.47 -2.39
C ALA A 20 4.86 3.88 -1.03
N PRO A 21 4.98 2.56 -0.82
CA PRO A 21 4.76 1.98 0.49
C PRO A 21 5.88 2.42 1.45
N VAL A 22 5.50 2.85 2.66
CA VAL A 22 6.42 3.02 3.81
C VAL A 22 6.06 1.98 4.86
N VAL A 23 5.88 0.77 4.35
CA VAL A 23 5.61 -0.48 5.06
C VAL A 23 6.39 -1.57 4.33
N THR A 24 6.62 -2.70 4.98
CA THR A 24 7.26 -3.84 4.31
C THR A 24 6.35 -4.40 3.22
N PRO A 25 6.92 -5.04 2.17
CA PRO A 25 6.12 -5.73 1.16
C PRO A 25 5.14 -6.75 1.75
N LEU A 26 5.54 -7.43 2.84
CA LEU A 26 4.67 -8.37 3.55
C LEU A 26 3.46 -7.68 4.19
N GLU A 27 3.67 -6.58 4.92
CA GLU A 27 2.58 -5.78 5.50
C GLU A 27 1.64 -5.23 4.42
N GLN A 28 2.19 -4.82 3.27
CA GLN A 28 1.41 -4.37 2.13
C GLN A 28 0.57 -5.51 1.52
N ALA A 29 1.12 -6.72 1.43
CA ALA A 29 0.37 -7.89 0.96
C ALA A 29 -0.78 -8.24 1.92
N SER A 30 -0.51 -8.27 3.23
CA SER A 30 -1.54 -8.50 4.25
C SER A 30 -2.66 -7.44 4.19
N TRP A 31 -2.31 -6.17 3.95
CA TRP A 31 -3.28 -5.10 3.72
C TRP A 31 -4.19 -5.35 2.53
N VAL A 32 -3.63 -5.72 1.38
CA VAL A 32 -4.40 -5.98 0.15
C VAL A 32 -5.33 -7.18 0.35
N VAL A 33 -4.86 -8.24 1.02
CA VAL A 33 -5.70 -9.40 1.33
C VAL A 33 -6.83 -9.04 2.28
N ASP A 34 -6.57 -8.35 3.39
CA ASP A 34 -7.62 -7.91 4.31
C ASP A 34 -8.69 -7.07 3.60
N ARG A 35 -8.27 -6.10 2.77
CA ARG A 35 -9.21 -5.28 1.99
C ARG A 35 -10.07 -6.12 1.04
N ARG A 36 -9.49 -7.10 0.34
CA ARG A 36 -10.25 -7.98 -0.56
C ARG A 36 -11.24 -8.86 0.18
N LEU A 37 -10.94 -9.21 1.42
CA LEU A 37 -11.78 -10.00 2.28
C LEU A 37 -12.71 -9.15 3.15
N SER A 38 -12.76 -7.82 2.97
CA SER A 38 -13.54 -6.88 3.80
C SER A 38 -15.03 -7.23 3.94
N ALA A 39 -15.61 -7.96 2.99
CA ALA A 39 -16.99 -8.46 3.05
C ALA A 39 -17.18 -9.69 3.97
N LEU A 40 -16.10 -10.29 4.48
CA LEU A 40 -16.12 -11.46 5.35
C LEU A 40 -16.05 -11.08 6.84
N PRO A 41 -16.51 -11.96 7.75
CA PRO A 41 -16.40 -11.74 9.19
C PRO A 41 -14.94 -11.49 9.64
N GLY A 42 -14.75 -10.60 10.61
CA GLY A 42 -13.42 -10.13 11.05
C GLY A 42 -12.44 -11.23 11.45
N ALA A 43 -12.92 -12.33 12.04
CA ALA A 43 -12.08 -13.48 12.40
C ALA A 43 -11.46 -14.17 11.17
N VAL A 44 -12.21 -14.29 10.07
CA VAL A 44 -11.73 -14.88 8.81
C VAL A 44 -10.72 -13.96 8.13
N ARG A 45 -10.99 -12.65 8.14
CA ARG A 45 -10.10 -11.62 7.57
C ARG A 45 -8.75 -11.58 8.28
N GLY A 46 -8.78 -11.52 9.62
CA GLY A 46 -7.59 -11.50 10.46
C GLY A 46 -6.74 -12.77 10.28
N GLY A 47 -7.37 -13.94 10.19
CA GLY A 47 -6.68 -15.21 9.98
C GLY A 47 -5.94 -15.29 8.64
N ALA A 48 -6.57 -14.86 7.54
CA ALA A 48 -5.94 -14.86 6.22
C ALA A 48 -4.78 -13.85 6.11
N ALA A 49 -4.95 -12.64 6.67
CA ALA A 49 -3.90 -11.63 6.69
C ALA A 49 -2.73 -12.03 7.60
N ALA A 50 -3.01 -12.67 8.73
CA ALA A 50 -2.00 -13.20 9.65
C ALA A 50 -1.25 -14.37 9.02
N ALA A 51 -1.91 -15.28 8.31
CA ALA A 51 -1.25 -16.43 7.70
C ALA A 51 -0.15 -16.07 6.68
N LEU A 52 -0.34 -14.96 5.95
CA LEU A 52 0.73 -14.43 5.11
C LEU A 52 1.95 -14.01 5.94
N GLY A 53 1.73 -13.45 7.14
CA GLY A 53 2.79 -13.02 8.06
C GLY A 53 3.36 -14.10 8.99
N LEU A 54 2.69 -15.26 9.11
CA LEU A 54 3.08 -16.36 10.00
C LEU A 54 4.16 -17.27 9.40
N GLY A 55 4.27 -17.33 8.06
CA GLY A 55 5.44 -17.87 7.42
C GLY A 55 6.54 -16.82 7.43
N GLY A 56 7.72 -17.14 7.95
CA GLY A 56 8.90 -16.30 7.77
C GLY A 56 9.02 -15.94 6.28
N PRO A 57 9.51 -14.74 5.94
CA PRO A 57 9.51 -14.28 4.57
C PRO A 57 10.24 -15.31 3.70
N VAL A 58 9.51 -15.95 2.78
CA VAL A 58 10.06 -16.94 1.83
C VAL A 58 11.21 -16.38 0.99
N ALA A 59 11.35 -15.06 1.00
CA ALA A 59 12.48 -14.34 0.46
C ALA A 59 12.78 -13.10 1.34
N PRO A 60 14.06 -12.83 1.68
CA PRO A 60 14.45 -11.72 2.58
C PRO A 60 13.94 -10.33 2.17
N TRP A 61 13.64 -10.11 0.89
CA TRP A 61 13.12 -8.82 0.42
C TRP A 61 11.71 -8.51 0.96
N LEU A 62 10.92 -9.53 1.36
CA LEU A 62 9.56 -9.35 1.88
C LEU A 62 9.52 -8.62 3.23
N SER A 63 10.60 -8.70 4.01
CA SER A 63 10.76 -7.98 5.28
C SER A 63 11.57 -6.69 5.15
N THR A 64 11.92 -6.26 3.93
CA THR A 64 12.68 -5.02 3.74
C THR A 64 11.87 -3.82 4.19
N ASP A 65 12.36 -3.17 5.26
CA ASP A 65 11.81 -1.93 5.78
C ASP A 65 12.61 -0.74 5.27
N VAL A 66 11.91 0.23 4.67
CA VAL A 66 12.51 1.45 4.13
C VAL A 66 12.56 2.58 5.16
N ALA A 67 11.86 2.46 6.30
CA ALA A 67 11.83 3.50 7.32
C ALA A 67 13.21 3.83 7.91
N PRO A 68 14.10 2.85 8.21
CA PRO A 68 15.45 3.16 8.67
C PRO A 68 16.27 3.92 7.62
N ALA A 69 16.14 3.57 6.34
CA ALA A 69 16.82 4.28 5.25
C ALA A 69 16.25 5.68 5.05
N LEU A 70 14.94 5.86 5.21
CA LEU A 70 14.33 7.19 5.23
C LEU A 70 14.94 8.01 6.36
N ALA A 71 14.97 7.50 7.60
CA ALA A 71 15.48 8.20 8.78
C ALA A 71 16.97 8.57 8.66
N ALA A 72 17.79 7.69 8.08
CA ALA A 72 19.20 7.95 7.86
C ALA A 72 19.46 9.00 6.76
N GLY A 73 18.55 9.16 5.79
CA GLY A 73 18.68 10.19 4.76
C GLY A 73 18.49 11.59 5.34
N GLY A 74 19.38 12.53 4.99
CA GLY A 74 19.31 13.93 5.45
C GLY A 74 18.59 14.87 4.49
N GLN A 75 18.38 14.45 3.24
CA GLN A 75 17.80 15.28 2.18
C GLN A 75 16.31 15.59 2.43
N PRO A 76 15.81 16.73 1.91
CA PRO A 76 14.39 17.02 1.88
C PRO A 76 13.61 15.91 1.17
N SER A 77 12.42 15.60 1.69
CA SER A 77 11.60 14.51 1.15
C SER A 77 10.14 14.89 1.06
N TYR A 78 9.47 14.49 -0.02
CA TYR A 78 8.05 14.73 -0.24
C TYR A 78 7.34 13.42 -0.55
N ALA A 79 6.37 13.03 0.28
CA ALA A 79 5.51 11.88 0.04
C ALA A 79 4.10 12.29 -0.39
N LEU A 80 3.61 11.66 -1.46
CA LEU A 80 2.29 11.86 -2.02
C LEU A 80 1.57 10.51 -2.14
N TRP A 81 0.34 10.43 -1.63
CA TRP A 81 -0.52 9.25 -1.77
C TRP A 81 -1.89 9.62 -2.27
N GLY A 82 -2.57 8.71 -2.97
CA GLY A 82 -4.00 8.86 -3.25
C GLY A 82 -4.83 8.58 -2.00
N ALA A 83 -5.87 9.38 -1.74
CA ALA A 83 -6.77 9.16 -0.61
C ALA A 83 -7.48 7.80 -0.69
N ASP A 84 -7.77 7.34 -1.90
CA ASP A 84 -8.50 6.10 -2.20
C ASP A 84 -7.57 4.95 -2.60
N ASP A 85 -6.26 5.06 -2.30
CA ASP A 85 -5.27 4.05 -2.64
C ASP A 85 -5.65 2.68 -2.05
N ALA A 86 -5.80 1.68 -2.93
CA ALA A 86 -6.19 0.33 -2.58
C ALA A 86 -5.07 -0.66 -2.27
N THR A 87 -3.85 -0.18 -2.42
CA THR A 87 -2.64 -0.98 -2.44
C THR A 87 -1.73 -0.59 -1.27
N VAL A 88 -1.72 0.68 -0.88
CA VAL A 88 -0.93 1.18 0.26
C VAL A 88 -1.86 1.48 1.44
N PRO A 89 -1.51 1.07 2.68
CA PRO A 89 -2.19 1.54 3.89
C PRO A 89 -1.77 2.99 4.17
N VAL A 90 -2.35 3.96 3.47
CA VAL A 90 -1.88 5.36 3.43
C VAL A 90 -1.76 5.99 4.81
N ALA A 91 -2.72 5.78 5.71
CA ALA A 91 -2.63 6.32 7.07
C ALA A 91 -1.40 5.79 7.84
N VAL A 92 -1.09 4.49 7.69
CA VAL A 92 0.09 3.86 8.33
C VAL A 92 1.37 4.34 7.66
N ALA A 93 1.39 4.37 6.31
CA ALA A 93 2.55 4.82 5.54
C ALA A 93 2.89 6.29 5.84
N ALA A 94 1.90 7.18 5.88
CA ALA A 94 2.07 8.58 6.24
C ALA A 94 2.59 8.76 7.67
N GLY A 95 2.06 7.97 8.62
CA GLY A 95 2.54 7.97 10.00
C GLY A 95 4.00 7.55 10.12
N ARG A 96 4.37 6.41 9.51
CA ARG A 96 5.76 5.90 9.52
C ARG A 96 6.71 6.84 8.79
N TYR A 97 6.30 7.40 7.67
CA TYR A 97 7.06 8.40 6.95
C TYR A 97 7.34 9.63 7.82
N ARG A 98 6.33 10.18 8.48
CA ARG A 98 6.51 11.34 9.37
C ARG A 98 7.44 11.03 10.54
N ALA A 99 7.31 9.84 11.13
CA ALA A 99 8.18 9.40 12.21
C ALA A 99 9.65 9.27 11.75
N ALA A 100 9.89 8.77 10.53
CA ALA A 100 11.23 8.62 9.98
C ALA A 100 11.82 9.95 9.49
N VAL A 101 10.99 10.80 8.87
CA VAL A 101 11.44 11.98 8.13
C VAL A 101 11.41 13.26 8.98
N GLY A 102 10.45 13.41 9.90
CA GLY A 102 10.34 14.63 10.70
C GLY A 102 10.07 15.88 9.85
N THR A 103 10.62 17.03 10.26
CA THR A 103 10.34 18.36 9.68
C THR A 103 10.97 18.62 8.32
N ARG A 104 11.94 17.81 7.87
CA ARG A 104 12.45 17.83 6.48
C ARG A 104 11.49 17.20 5.47
N GLY A 105 10.39 16.64 5.97
CA GLY A 105 9.39 15.94 5.19
C GLY A 105 8.22 16.85 4.84
N ARG A 106 7.61 16.59 3.70
CA ARG A 106 6.25 17.02 3.38
C ARG A 106 5.39 15.79 3.09
N VAL A 107 4.16 15.79 3.58
CA VAL A 107 3.18 14.73 3.28
C VAL A 107 1.93 15.33 2.66
N GLU A 108 1.49 14.72 1.56
CA GLU A 108 0.25 15.10 0.92
C GLU A 108 -0.58 13.90 0.49
N VAL A 109 -1.90 14.00 0.70
CA VAL A 109 -2.88 12.99 0.34
C VAL A 109 -3.83 13.59 -0.70
N VAL A 110 -3.80 13.06 -1.92
CA VAL A 110 -4.57 13.56 -3.05
C VAL A 110 -5.99 13.01 -3.01
N ALA A 111 -6.96 13.88 -2.75
CA ALA A 111 -8.38 13.52 -2.74
C ALA A 111 -8.83 12.96 -4.11
N GLY A 112 -9.67 11.91 -4.11
CA GLY A 112 -10.21 11.29 -5.31
C GLY A 112 -9.19 10.48 -6.13
N ALA A 113 -7.94 10.38 -5.68
CA ALA A 113 -6.91 9.59 -6.36
C ALA A 113 -6.73 8.23 -5.69
N GLY A 114 -6.56 7.19 -6.51
CA GLY A 114 -6.17 5.84 -6.07
C GLY A 114 -4.65 5.62 -6.08
N HIS A 115 -4.23 4.35 -6.13
CA HIS A 115 -2.80 3.99 -6.12
C HIS A 115 -2.03 4.57 -7.32
N ARG A 116 -2.67 4.55 -8.50
CA ARG A 116 -2.12 5.22 -9.68
C ARG A 116 -2.60 6.66 -9.68
N ILE A 117 -1.80 7.55 -9.10
CA ILE A 117 -2.05 8.99 -9.14
C ILE A 117 -1.90 9.44 -10.59
N GLY A 118 -3.04 9.67 -11.26
CA GLY A 118 -3.09 9.93 -12.70
C GLY A 118 -2.55 11.30 -13.08
N VAL A 119 -2.16 11.44 -14.36
CA VAL A 119 -1.92 12.74 -14.99
C VAL A 119 -3.20 13.58 -14.87
N GLY A 120 -3.06 14.86 -14.53
CA GLY A 120 -4.21 15.76 -14.29
C GLY A 120 -4.70 15.82 -12.84
N SER A 121 -4.16 15.01 -11.92
CA SER A 121 -4.46 15.14 -10.48
C SER A 121 -3.67 16.24 -9.76
N GLY A 122 -2.91 17.06 -10.49
CA GLY A 122 -2.16 18.19 -9.94
C GLY A 122 -0.91 17.79 -9.12
N TRP A 123 -0.52 16.51 -9.09
CA TRP A 123 0.57 16.05 -8.23
C TRP A 123 1.94 16.53 -8.71
N ALA A 124 2.15 16.57 -10.03
CA ALA A 124 3.42 16.98 -10.62
C ALA A 124 3.65 18.49 -10.43
N GLU A 125 2.59 19.27 -10.58
CA GLU A 125 2.55 20.71 -10.35
C GLU A 125 2.91 21.02 -8.89
N ARG A 126 2.31 20.30 -7.94
CA ARG A 126 2.64 20.43 -6.51
C ARG A 126 4.09 20.09 -6.18
N VAL A 127 4.63 19.03 -6.79
CA VAL A 127 6.06 18.69 -6.64
C VAL A 127 6.93 19.80 -7.24
N SER A 128 6.59 20.30 -8.42
CA SER A 128 7.30 21.42 -9.06
C SER A 128 7.31 22.68 -8.19
N ASP A 129 6.17 23.03 -7.60
CA ASP A 129 6.05 24.18 -6.71
C ASP A 129 6.85 23.98 -5.42
N TRP A 130 6.82 22.78 -4.84
CA TRP A 130 7.64 22.43 -3.67
C TRP A 130 9.14 22.59 -3.95
N VAL A 131 9.61 22.14 -5.12
CA VAL A 131 11.00 22.34 -5.56
C VAL A 131 11.31 23.83 -5.73
N ARG A 132 10.43 24.60 -6.41
CA ARG A 132 10.61 26.04 -6.62
C ARG A 132 10.63 26.86 -5.32
N GLN A 133 9.96 26.38 -4.28
CA GLN A 133 9.93 27.01 -2.95
C GLN A 133 11.14 26.66 -2.08
N GLY A 134 12.10 25.87 -2.56
CA GLY A 134 13.27 25.47 -1.77
C GLY A 134 12.98 24.39 -0.73
N TYR A 135 12.06 23.47 -1.04
CA TYR A 135 11.75 22.29 -0.24
C TYR A 135 11.16 22.54 1.17
N PRO A 136 10.11 23.38 1.32
CA PRO A 136 9.48 23.58 2.61
C PRO A 136 8.98 22.24 3.16
N GLY A 137 9.33 21.95 4.41
CA GLY A 137 8.90 20.78 5.17
C GLY A 137 8.09 21.18 6.40
N ASP A 138 7.27 20.26 6.91
CA ASP A 138 6.47 20.45 8.12
C ASP A 138 6.07 19.09 8.71
N LEU A 139 5.34 19.12 9.84
CA LEU A 139 4.77 17.92 10.45
C LEU A 139 3.33 17.67 10.00
N GLN A 140 2.78 18.43 9.06
CA GLN A 140 1.38 18.34 8.69
C GLN A 140 1.16 17.30 7.57
N VAL A 141 0.03 16.60 7.65
CA VAL A 141 -0.49 15.82 6.52
C VAL A 141 -1.49 16.72 5.81
N ARG A 142 -1.19 17.10 4.57
CA ARG A 142 -2.05 17.98 3.76
C ARG A 142 -2.98 17.17 2.87
N GLY A 143 -4.10 17.78 2.47
CA GLY A 143 -5.03 17.22 1.49
C GLY A 143 -6.17 16.38 2.08
N GLY A 144 -6.61 15.36 1.35
CA GLY A 144 -7.76 14.54 1.72
C GLY A 144 -7.50 13.62 2.91
N GLN A 145 -8.57 13.17 3.59
CA GLN A 145 -8.41 12.10 4.57
C GLN A 145 -8.19 10.76 3.86
N PRO A 146 -7.16 9.98 4.23
CA PRO A 146 -6.99 8.64 3.70
C PRO A 146 -8.19 7.78 4.04
N ALA A 147 -8.62 6.93 3.10
CA ALA A 147 -9.62 5.91 3.37
C ALA A 147 -9.17 5.05 4.57
N ARG A 148 -9.91 5.16 5.69
CA ARG A 148 -9.72 4.30 6.86
C ARG A 148 -10.62 3.09 6.66
N LEU A 149 -10.04 1.88 6.63
CA LEU A 149 -10.86 0.71 6.92
C LEU A 149 -11.25 0.80 8.40
N VAL A 150 -12.55 0.93 8.66
CA VAL A 150 -13.10 0.90 10.02
C VAL A 150 -12.65 -0.40 10.69
N GLY A 151 -12.02 -0.31 11.85
CA GLY A 151 -11.67 -1.46 12.68
C GLY A 151 -10.35 -2.16 12.36
N LEU A 152 -9.31 -1.44 11.91
CA LEU A 152 -7.96 -2.00 11.90
C LEU A 152 -7.37 -1.96 13.32
N PRO A 153 -7.22 -3.11 14.01
CA PRO A 153 -6.12 -3.23 14.96
C PRO A 153 -4.80 -2.94 14.23
N ALA A 154 -3.76 -2.58 14.98
CA ALA A 154 -2.41 -2.48 14.43
C ALA A 154 -2.14 -3.72 13.55
N LEU A 155 -1.60 -3.52 12.33
CA LEU A 155 -1.23 -4.62 11.44
C LEU A 155 -0.54 -5.70 12.28
N PRO A 156 -0.96 -6.98 12.18
CA PRO A 156 -0.43 -8.03 13.03
C PRO A 156 1.09 -8.00 12.94
N ARG A 157 1.75 -7.73 14.07
CA ARG A 157 3.20 -7.82 14.16
C ARG A 157 3.55 -9.29 13.98
N PRO A 158 4.43 -9.67 13.04
CA PRO A 158 4.86 -11.05 12.91
C PRO A 158 5.60 -11.45 14.19
N GLY A 159 4.93 -12.23 15.04
CA GLY A 159 5.54 -12.94 16.17
C GLY A 159 5.83 -14.37 15.73
N TRP A 160 7.10 -14.74 15.62
CA TRP A 160 7.55 -16.09 15.25
C TRP A 160 7.66 -17.01 16.49
N PRO A 161 7.66 -18.37 16.37
CA PRO A 161 7.47 -19.21 15.17
C PRO A 161 6.07 -19.78 14.99
N ALA A 162 5.58 -19.73 13.76
CA ALA A 162 4.72 -20.80 13.23
C ALA A 162 5.47 -21.49 12.08
N ASP A 163 5.31 -22.81 11.97
CA ASP A 163 5.92 -23.64 10.94
C ASP A 163 5.62 -23.07 9.53
N PRO A 164 6.64 -22.82 8.68
CA PRO A 164 6.47 -22.27 7.34
C PRO A 164 5.52 -23.08 6.44
N ARG A 165 5.30 -24.37 6.74
CA ARG A 165 4.33 -25.23 6.06
C ARG A 165 2.88 -24.82 6.33
N VAL A 166 2.60 -24.29 7.52
CA VAL A 166 1.26 -23.78 7.90
C VAL A 166 0.95 -22.49 7.13
N GLY A 167 1.95 -21.61 6.99
CA GLY A 167 1.82 -20.40 6.16
C GLY A 167 1.54 -20.70 4.68
N LEU A 168 2.25 -21.68 4.11
CA LEU A 168 2.02 -22.17 2.74
C LEU A 168 0.63 -22.79 2.56
N GLY A 169 0.18 -23.60 3.51
CA GLY A 169 -1.15 -24.22 3.48
C GLY A 169 -2.27 -23.18 3.47
N LEU A 170 -2.17 -22.16 4.31
CA LEU A 170 -3.15 -21.07 4.36
C LEU A 170 -3.09 -20.17 3.12
N ALA A 171 -1.90 -19.87 2.60
CA ALA A 171 -1.77 -19.10 1.35
C ALA A 171 -2.41 -19.82 0.15
N ALA A 172 -2.25 -21.14 0.07
CA ALA A 172 -2.90 -21.97 -0.94
C ALA A 172 -4.43 -21.96 -0.79
N LEU A 173 -4.95 -22.04 0.45
CA LEU A 173 -6.39 -21.96 0.72
C LEU A 173 -6.99 -20.60 0.33
N VAL A 174 -6.27 -19.50 0.59
CA VAL A 174 -6.70 -18.16 0.16
C VAL A 174 -6.65 -18.02 -1.36
N ALA A 175 -5.60 -18.53 -2.01
CA ALA A 175 -5.48 -18.53 -3.47
C ALA A 175 -6.64 -19.31 -4.12
N LEU A 176 -7.02 -20.45 -3.55
CA LEU A 176 -8.18 -21.24 -3.99
C LEU A 176 -9.50 -20.48 -3.77
N ALA A 177 -9.67 -19.82 -2.63
CA ALA A 177 -10.87 -19.03 -2.33
C ALA A 177 -11.02 -17.81 -3.26
N VAL A 178 -9.92 -17.19 -3.68
CA VAL A 178 -9.92 -16.04 -4.60
C VAL A 178 -10.03 -16.50 -6.07
N GLY A 179 -9.46 -17.66 -6.43
CA GLY A 179 -9.53 -18.26 -7.76
C GLY A 179 -10.89 -18.88 -8.07
N ALA A 180 -11.62 -19.36 -7.06
CA ALA A 180 -12.97 -19.88 -7.18
C ALA A 180 -14.01 -18.75 -7.29
N ARG A 181 -13.94 -17.93 -8.33
CA ARG A 181 -15.14 -17.22 -8.79
C ARG A 181 -15.99 -18.22 -9.59
N PRO A 182 -17.20 -18.62 -9.15
CA PRO A 182 -18.09 -19.36 -10.03
C PRO A 182 -18.38 -18.46 -11.22
N GLY A 183 -17.95 -18.91 -12.40
CA GLY A 183 -18.18 -18.19 -13.64
C GLY A 183 -19.67 -17.85 -13.78
N ARG A 184 -19.98 -16.57 -13.99
CA ARG A 184 -21.27 -16.14 -14.52
C ARG A 184 -21.45 -16.86 -15.85
N ARG A 185 -22.08 -18.04 -15.82
CA ARG A 185 -22.60 -18.71 -17.02
C ARG A 185 -23.60 -17.72 -17.63
N ARG A 186 -23.21 -17.09 -18.73
CA ARG A 186 -24.13 -16.40 -19.64
C ARG A 186 -25.20 -17.42 -20.03
N LEU A 187 -26.40 -17.28 -19.49
CA LEU A 187 -27.59 -17.89 -20.06
C LEU A 187 -27.78 -17.25 -21.45
N GLY A 188 -27.29 -17.95 -22.47
CA GLY A 188 -27.54 -17.64 -23.87
C GLY A 188 -29.02 -17.87 -24.16
N ARG A 189 -29.78 -16.78 -24.14
CA ARG A 189 -31.17 -16.71 -24.56
C ARG A 189 -31.22 -16.94 -26.07
N SER A 190 -31.58 -18.15 -26.49
CA SER A 190 -31.90 -18.47 -27.88
C SER A 190 -33.15 -17.71 -28.29
N VAL A 191 -32.98 -16.70 -29.15
CA VAL A 191 -34.08 -16.09 -29.90
C VAL A 191 -34.19 -16.86 -31.20
N ARG A 192 -35.17 -17.77 -31.29
CA ARG A 192 -35.59 -18.36 -32.56
C ARG A 192 -36.22 -17.25 -33.42
N SER A 193 -35.52 -16.89 -34.49
CA SER A 193 -36.08 -16.15 -35.63
C SER A 193 -37.08 -17.05 -36.35
N ALA A 194 -38.35 -16.66 -36.35
CA ALA A 194 -39.37 -17.19 -37.24
C ALA A 194 -39.19 -16.57 -38.64
N ARG A 195 -39.08 -17.41 -39.68
CA ARG A 195 -39.34 -17.05 -41.08
C ARG A 195 -39.53 -18.32 -41.92
N SER A 196 -40.78 -18.66 -42.18
CA SER A 196 -41.24 -19.30 -43.43
C SER A 196 -42.76 -19.42 -43.37
N GLY A 197 -43.44 -18.81 -44.34
CA GLY A 197 -44.89 -18.72 -44.48
C GLY A 197 -45.28 -17.36 -45.01
#